data_AF-A0A661TG15-F1
#
_entry.id   AF-A0A661TG15-F1
#
_cell.length_a   1.000
_cell.length_b   1.000
_cell.length_c   1.000
_cell.angle_alpha   90.00
_cell.angle_beta   90.00
_cell.angle_gamma   90.00
#
_symmetry.space_group_name_H-M   'P 1'
#
loop_
_entity.id
_entity.type
_entity.pdbx_description
1 polymer ?
#
loop_
_entity_poly.entity_id
_entity_poly.type
_entity_poly.pdbx_seq_one_letter_code
_entity_poly.pdbx_strand_id
1 'polypeptide(L)'
;NAGILRDKSFLKMEPENWNAVIAVHLKGAYNVTRPAFRVMKENGFGRIIMTTSAAGLYGNFGQTNYSAAKMGLVGFMNVLKLEGAKYNIKVNTIAPLAASRLTEDIMPPEIFEKMKPEYVVPMVAWLCSDQCEVSGQIFNAGMGYYSRAAIMTGRTVALGDNDNLPTPEDIHKKWDDINNMEGAKELYDLNAAMMDLLTGGASDTAEPEKADTADISPKDVFEMMPQAFKPEAAAGVDVVFQYVLDGPRGGEWYVAVKDQKCEVRSGMADKPTCTIKMTDDNFIRLITGKLDPMQAFSSGDLVVEGDIMKSQLIEKLFTLK
;
A
#
# COMPACT_ATOMS: atom_id res chain seq x y z
N ASN A 1 -16.18 -14.81 11.18
CA ASN A 1 -16.06 -15.95 12.12
C ASN A 1 -16.77 -17.22 11.63
N ALA A 2 -18.05 -17.17 11.24
CA ALA A 2 -18.79 -18.37 10.81
C ALA A 2 -18.01 -19.24 9.80
N GLY A 3 -18.08 -20.57 9.97
CA GLY A 3 -17.28 -21.51 9.18
C GLY A 3 -17.69 -22.97 9.35
N ILE A 4 -17.37 -23.79 8.35
CA ILE A 4 -17.55 -25.25 8.32
C ILE A 4 -16.31 -25.96 7.76
N LEU A 5 -16.20 -27.28 7.99
CA LEU A 5 -15.19 -28.16 7.42
C LEU A 5 -15.83 -29.26 6.55
N ARG A 6 -15.15 -29.62 5.46
CA ARG A 6 -15.53 -30.69 4.51
C ARG A 6 -14.26 -31.27 3.90
N ASP A 7 -13.48 -31.92 4.74
CA ASP A 7 -12.12 -32.31 4.41
C ASP A 7 -12.11 -33.60 3.57
N LYS A 8 -11.42 -33.54 2.43
CA LYS A 8 -11.22 -34.65 1.48
C LYS A 8 -9.90 -34.41 0.74
N SER A 9 -9.16 -35.48 0.45
CA SER A 9 -8.07 -35.40 -0.53
C SER A 9 -8.62 -34.86 -1.86
N PHE A 10 -7.83 -34.10 -2.62
CA PHE A 10 -8.31 -33.35 -3.77
C PHE A 10 -9.15 -34.18 -4.77
N LEU A 11 -8.68 -35.39 -5.15
CA LEU A 11 -9.42 -36.27 -6.07
C LEU A 11 -10.72 -36.86 -5.50
N LYS A 12 -10.96 -36.74 -4.20
CA LYS A 12 -12.18 -37.17 -3.49
C LYS A 12 -13.04 -35.96 -3.07
N MET A 13 -12.68 -34.76 -3.52
CA MET A 13 -13.38 -33.53 -3.19
C MET A 13 -14.57 -33.35 -4.14
N GLU A 14 -15.72 -33.88 -3.73
CA GLU A 14 -16.95 -33.69 -4.49
C GLU A 14 -17.33 -32.19 -4.58
N PRO A 15 -17.92 -31.73 -5.70
CA PRO A 15 -18.28 -30.33 -5.91
C PRO A 15 -19.13 -29.72 -4.79
N GLU A 16 -20.00 -30.49 -4.15
CA GLU A 16 -20.87 -30.02 -3.07
C GLU A 16 -20.06 -29.65 -1.83
N ASN A 17 -19.00 -30.41 -1.53
CA ASN A 17 -18.09 -30.12 -0.42
C ASN A 17 -17.26 -28.86 -0.69
N TRP A 18 -16.82 -28.67 -1.93
CA TRP A 18 -16.17 -27.43 -2.37
C TRP A 18 -17.12 -26.23 -2.22
N ASN A 19 -18.29 -26.31 -2.86
CA ASN A 19 -19.27 -25.24 -2.92
C ASN A 19 -19.76 -24.83 -1.53
N ALA A 20 -20.02 -25.79 -0.63
CA ALA A 20 -20.47 -25.49 0.72
C ALA A 20 -19.42 -24.67 1.50
N VAL A 21 -18.15 -25.04 1.41
CA VAL A 21 -17.06 -24.34 2.12
C VAL A 21 -16.85 -22.93 1.53
N ILE A 22 -16.79 -22.79 0.20
CA ILE A 22 -16.68 -21.46 -0.42
C ILE A 22 -17.89 -20.57 -0.08
N ALA A 23 -19.10 -21.13 -0.10
CA ALA A 23 -20.33 -20.41 0.17
C ALA A 23 -20.38 -19.87 1.61
N VAL A 24 -20.00 -20.68 2.60
CA VAL A 24 -20.04 -20.26 4.01
C VAL A 24 -18.92 -19.27 4.32
N HIS A 25 -17.68 -19.57 3.92
CA HIS A 25 -16.53 -18.77 4.35
C HIS A 25 -16.37 -17.49 3.53
N LEU A 26 -16.22 -17.61 2.20
CA LEU A 26 -15.86 -16.47 1.35
C LEU A 26 -17.10 -15.68 0.92
N LYS A 27 -18.11 -16.35 0.36
CA LYS A 27 -19.37 -15.70 -0.03
C LYS A 27 -20.12 -15.17 1.20
N GLY A 28 -20.07 -15.90 2.32
CA GLY A 28 -20.62 -15.44 3.60
C GLY A 28 -19.96 -14.15 4.08
N ALA A 29 -18.63 -14.05 4.05
CA ALA A 29 -17.92 -12.82 4.39
C ALA A 29 -18.35 -11.65 3.50
N TYR A 30 -18.48 -11.85 2.18
CA TYR A 30 -18.99 -10.82 1.27
C TYR A 30 -20.41 -10.35 1.65
N ASN A 31 -21.33 -11.29 1.87
CA ASN A 31 -22.74 -11.00 2.16
C ASN A 31 -22.93 -10.23 3.48
N VAL A 32 -22.06 -10.45 4.47
CA VAL A 32 -22.08 -9.70 5.74
C VAL A 32 -21.36 -8.37 5.62
N THR A 33 -20.18 -8.36 5.00
CA THR A 33 -19.31 -7.18 4.99
C THR A 33 -19.88 -6.08 4.11
N ARG A 34 -20.44 -6.39 2.93
CA ARG A 34 -20.94 -5.37 1.99
C ARG A 34 -21.99 -4.41 2.59
N PRO A 35 -23.08 -4.88 3.21
CA PRO A 35 -24.04 -3.96 3.83
C PRO A 35 -23.44 -3.22 5.03
N ALA A 36 -22.61 -3.86 5.86
CA ALA A 36 -21.96 -3.21 7.00
C ALA A 36 -20.98 -2.11 6.55
N PHE A 37 -20.21 -2.34 5.48
CA PHE A 37 -19.24 -1.40 4.94
C PHE A 37 -19.91 -0.10 4.46
N ARG A 38 -21.12 -0.18 3.89
CA ARG A 38 -21.92 1.00 3.55
C ARG A 38 -22.18 1.88 4.77
N VAL A 39 -22.67 1.27 5.86
CA VAL A 39 -22.98 1.99 7.11
C VAL A 39 -21.71 2.51 7.79
N MET A 40 -20.61 1.75 7.77
CA MET A 40 -19.31 2.21 8.29
C MET A 40 -18.80 3.43 7.52
N LYS A 41 -18.95 3.44 6.19
CA LYS A 41 -18.57 4.56 5.33
C LYS A 41 -19.40 5.81 5.65
N GLU A 42 -20.72 5.66 5.80
CA GLU A 42 -21.62 6.77 6.15
C GLU A 42 -21.29 7.39 7.51
N ASN A 43 -20.82 6.59 8.46
CA ASN A 43 -20.45 7.04 9.81
C ASN A 43 -18.97 7.46 9.96
N GLY A 44 -18.12 7.28 8.93
CA GLY A 44 -16.70 7.61 9.00
C GLY A 44 -15.89 6.78 10.01
N PHE A 45 -16.35 5.56 10.33
CA PHE A 45 -15.64 4.64 11.20
C PHE A 45 -16.02 3.18 10.93
N GLY A 46 -15.01 2.30 10.85
CA GLY A 46 -15.24 0.87 10.77
C GLY A 46 -14.03 0.03 11.19
N ARG A 47 -14.29 -1.14 11.75
CA ARG A 47 -13.29 -2.17 12.03
C ARG A 47 -13.83 -3.52 11.58
N ILE A 48 -13.09 -4.21 10.72
CA ILE A 48 -13.50 -5.50 10.15
C ILE A 48 -12.39 -6.52 10.38
N ILE A 49 -12.79 -7.70 10.86
CA ILE A 49 -11.89 -8.83 11.07
C ILE A 49 -12.30 -9.98 10.16
N MET A 50 -11.36 -10.35 9.29
CA MET A 50 -11.42 -11.59 8.54
C MET A 50 -10.78 -12.73 9.35
N THR A 51 -11.28 -13.95 9.18
CA THR A 51 -10.77 -15.13 9.90
C THR A 51 -10.18 -16.12 8.91
N THR A 52 -8.85 -16.07 8.71
CA THR A 52 -8.09 -17.08 7.97
C THR A 52 -7.74 -18.27 8.88
N SER A 53 -6.73 -19.06 8.53
CA SER A 53 -6.16 -20.13 9.35
C SER A 53 -4.73 -20.45 8.90
N ALA A 54 -3.98 -21.20 9.72
CA ALA A 54 -2.70 -21.77 9.29
C ALA A 54 -2.85 -22.63 8.02
N ALA A 55 -3.93 -23.41 7.91
CA ALA A 55 -4.24 -24.16 6.70
C ALA A 55 -4.47 -23.27 5.47
N GLY A 56 -5.03 -22.07 5.66
CA GLY A 56 -5.08 -21.05 4.60
C GLY A 56 -3.69 -20.58 4.23
N LEU A 57 -2.94 -20.05 5.19
CA LEU A 57 -1.64 -19.41 4.96
C LEU A 57 -0.57 -20.36 4.40
N TYR A 58 -0.55 -21.62 4.86
CA TYR A 58 0.56 -22.55 4.61
C TYR A 58 0.12 -23.87 3.95
N GLY A 59 -1.18 -24.06 3.75
CA GLY A 59 -1.74 -25.32 3.26
C GLY A 59 -1.96 -26.37 4.37
N ASN A 60 -2.87 -27.30 4.11
CA ASN A 60 -3.05 -28.50 4.92
C ASN A 60 -3.61 -29.63 4.05
N PHE A 61 -3.12 -30.86 4.24
CA PHE A 61 -3.53 -31.98 3.40
C PHE A 61 -5.05 -32.25 3.54
N GLY A 62 -5.72 -32.45 2.41
CA GLY A 62 -7.16 -32.72 2.38
C GLY A 62 -8.07 -31.50 2.60
N GLN A 63 -7.51 -30.29 2.61
CA GLN A 63 -8.24 -29.05 2.88
C GLN A 63 -8.21 -28.04 1.72
N THR A 64 -8.08 -28.47 0.46
CA THR A 64 -7.97 -27.57 -0.70
C THR A 64 -9.12 -26.54 -0.77
N ASN A 65 -10.37 -26.95 -0.51
CA ASN A 65 -11.53 -26.06 -0.45
C ASN A 65 -11.43 -25.04 0.71
N TYR A 66 -11.06 -25.51 1.91
CA TYR A 66 -10.96 -24.69 3.11
C TYR A 66 -9.80 -23.70 3.01
N SER A 67 -8.60 -24.17 2.65
CA SER A 67 -7.43 -23.33 2.42
C SER A 67 -7.69 -22.26 1.35
N ALA A 68 -8.32 -22.62 0.24
CA ALA A 68 -8.71 -21.66 -0.81
C ALA A 68 -9.68 -20.60 -0.27
N ALA A 69 -10.72 -21.01 0.48
CA ALA A 69 -11.65 -20.06 1.07
C ALA A 69 -10.97 -19.12 2.07
N LYS A 70 -10.09 -19.65 2.93
CA LYS A 70 -9.39 -18.89 3.98
C LYS A 70 -8.37 -17.90 3.40
N MET A 71 -7.62 -18.28 2.37
CA MET A 71 -6.77 -17.32 1.64
C MET A 71 -7.57 -16.33 0.80
N GLY A 72 -8.73 -16.72 0.29
CA GLY A 72 -9.66 -15.79 -0.36
C GLY A 72 -10.06 -14.63 0.56
N LEU A 73 -10.15 -14.86 1.88
CA LEU A 73 -10.42 -13.80 2.86
C LEU A 73 -9.23 -12.84 3.06
N VAL A 74 -7.99 -13.32 2.90
CA VAL A 74 -6.80 -12.45 2.89
C VAL A 74 -6.82 -11.55 1.66
N GLY A 75 -7.10 -12.12 0.48
CA GLY A 75 -7.29 -11.34 -0.75
C GLY A 75 -8.43 -10.32 -0.63
N PHE A 76 -9.53 -10.70 0.02
CA PHE A 76 -10.65 -9.79 0.26
C PHE A 76 -10.25 -8.61 1.18
N MET A 77 -9.51 -8.88 2.25
CA MET A 77 -8.96 -7.84 3.13
C MET A 77 -8.00 -6.90 2.37
N ASN A 78 -7.13 -7.44 1.51
CA ASN A 78 -6.13 -6.65 0.76
C ASN A 78 -6.77 -5.55 -0.10
N VAL A 79 -7.99 -5.76 -0.59
CA VAL A 79 -8.73 -4.74 -1.35
C VAL A 79 -9.52 -3.83 -0.42
N LEU A 80 -10.25 -4.38 0.56
CA LEU A 80 -11.10 -3.58 1.44
C LEU A 80 -10.31 -2.59 2.31
N LYS A 81 -9.06 -2.89 2.67
CA LYS A 81 -8.20 -1.95 3.39
C LYS A 81 -7.97 -0.66 2.59
N LEU A 82 -7.91 -0.76 1.26
CA LEU A 82 -7.69 0.37 0.35
C LEU A 82 -8.97 1.15 0.13
N GLU A 83 -10.08 0.45 -0.16
CA GLU A 83 -11.39 1.09 -0.35
C GLU A 83 -11.91 1.80 0.90
N GLY A 84 -11.52 1.29 2.08
CA GLY A 84 -11.95 1.78 3.39
C GLY A 84 -11.08 2.88 3.99
N ALA A 85 -9.84 3.05 3.51
CA ALA A 85 -8.82 3.88 4.14
C ALA A 85 -9.32 5.32 4.39
N LYS A 86 -9.85 5.98 3.36
CA LYS A 86 -10.35 7.36 3.44
C LYS A 86 -11.58 7.56 4.34
N TYR A 87 -12.22 6.49 4.78
CA TYR A 87 -13.41 6.52 5.64
C TYR A 87 -13.11 6.00 7.06
N ASN A 88 -11.84 5.87 7.43
CA ASN A 88 -11.40 5.28 8.71
C ASN A 88 -12.00 3.88 8.94
N ILE A 89 -12.11 3.10 7.86
CA ILE A 89 -12.48 1.69 7.92
C ILE A 89 -11.19 0.88 7.82
N LYS A 90 -10.87 0.14 8.89
CA LYS A 90 -9.70 -0.72 8.95
C LYS A 90 -10.10 -2.17 8.86
N VAL A 91 -9.35 -2.94 8.07
CA VAL A 91 -9.62 -4.36 7.83
C VAL A 91 -8.36 -5.16 8.10
N ASN A 92 -8.44 -6.08 9.05
CA ASN A 92 -7.34 -6.98 9.38
C ASN A 92 -7.80 -8.43 9.32
N THR A 93 -6.84 -9.35 9.29
CA THR A 93 -7.11 -10.79 9.26
C THR A 93 -6.44 -11.46 10.46
N ILE A 94 -7.11 -12.42 11.07
CA ILE A 94 -6.51 -13.28 12.09
C ILE A 94 -6.47 -14.74 11.63
N ALA A 95 -5.40 -15.43 11.96
CA ALA A 95 -5.22 -16.87 11.88
C ALA A 95 -5.28 -17.42 13.32
N PRO A 96 -6.48 -17.78 13.82
CA PRO A 96 -6.61 -18.26 15.18
C PRO A 96 -6.02 -19.66 15.32
N LEU A 97 -5.33 -19.90 16.44
CA LEU A 97 -4.95 -21.23 16.89
C LEU A 97 -5.85 -21.62 18.07
N ALA A 98 -6.96 -22.27 17.76
CA ALA A 98 -7.92 -22.76 18.75
C ALA A 98 -8.22 -24.23 18.50
N ALA A 99 -8.45 -24.98 19.58
CA ALA A 99 -8.82 -26.38 19.49
C ALA A 99 -10.19 -26.47 18.82
N SER A 100 -10.34 -27.40 17.90
CA SER A 100 -11.66 -27.77 17.40
C SER A 100 -12.18 -28.93 18.25
N ARG A 101 -13.51 -29.14 18.26
CA ARG A 101 -14.12 -30.35 18.85
C ARG A 101 -13.53 -31.66 18.31
N LEU A 102 -12.86 -31.64 17.15
CA LEU A 102 -12.23 -32.80 16.52
C LEU A 102 -10.83 -33.14 17.08
N THR A 103 -10.21 -32.24 17.85
CA THR A 103 -8.84 -32.40 18.35
C THR A 103 -8.75 -32.60 19.87
N GLU A 104 -9.91 -32.71 20.53
CA GLU A 104 -10.07 -32.82 21.98
C GLU A 104 -9.52 -34.14 22.53
N ASP A 105 -9.69 -35.26 21.81
CA ASP A 105 -9.30 -36.60 22.28
C ASP A 105 -7.81 -36.96 22.06
N ILE A 106 -7.04 -36.12 21.37
CA ILE A 106 -5.68 -36.44 20.92
C ILE A 106 -4.62 -35.60 21.65
N MET A 107 -5.00 -34.46 22.24
CA MET A 107 -4.06 -33.54 22.87
C MET A 107 -3.98 -33.71 24.39
N PRO A 108 -2.77 -33.59 24.99
CA PRO A 108 -2.62 -33.49 26.43
C PRO A 108 -3.50 -32.37 27.03
N PRO A 109 -4.13 -32.58 28.20
CA PRO A 109 -5.05 -31.61 28.81
C PRO A 109 -4.47 -30.20 28.98
N GLU A 110 -3.18 -30.10 29.28
CA GLU A 110 -2.46 -28.83 29.47
C GLU A 110 -2.37 -28.00 28.17
N ILE A 111 -2.30 -28.65 27.02
CA ILE A 111 -2.31 -27.99 25.71
C ILE A 111 -3.73 -27.53 25.39
N PHE A 112 -4.72 -28.39 25.64
CA PHE A 112 -6.13 -28.07 25.42
C PHE A 112 -6.59 -26.86 26.24
N GLU A 113 -6.15 -26.74 27.50
CA GLU A 113 -6.39 -25.58 28.36
C GLU A 113 -5.89 -24.27 27.76
N LYS A 114 -4.78 -24.31 27.02
CA LYS A 114 -4.22 -23.14 26.32
C LYS A 114 -4.90 -22.86 24.98
N MET A 115 -5.74 -23.75 24.47
CA MET A 115 -6.43 -23.58 23.18
C MET A 115 -7.82 -22.96 23.30
N LYS A 116 -8.12 -22.38 24.45
CA LYS A 116 -9.32 -21.60 24.77
C LYS A 116 -9.47 -20.38 23.83
N PRO A 117 -10.66 -20.12 23.25
CA PRO A 117 -10.91 -18.95 22.38
C PRO A 117 -10.54 -17.60 23.02
N GLU A 118 -10.56 -17.54 24.35
CA GLU A 118 -10.17 -16.39 25.17
C GLU A 118 -8.73 -15.93 24.91
N TYR A 119 -7.85 -16.80 24.39
CA TYR A 119 -6.50 -16.41 23.96
C TYR A 119 -6.46 -15.71 22.59
N VAL A 120 -7.59 -15.66 21.87
CA VAL A 120 -7.72 -14.95 20.58
C VAL A 120 -8.47 -13.62 20.76
N VAL A 121 -9.41 -13.57 21.70
CA VAL A 121 -10.29 -12.42 21.95
C VAL A 121 -9.53 -11.10 22.14
N PRO A 122 -8.42 -11.02 22.91
CA PRO A 122 -7.68 -9.76 23.08
C PRO A 122 -7.18 -9.17 21.75
N MET A 123 -6.68 -10.01 20.84
CA MET A 123 -6.24 -9.55 19.51
C MET A 123 -7.41 -8.99 18.70
N VAL A 124 -8.57 -9.67 18.72
CA VAL A 124 -9.78 -9.19 18.04
C VAL A 124 -10.25 -7.86 18.63
N ALA A 125 -10.31 -7.76 19.96
CA ALA A 125 -10.74 -6.56 20.65
C ALA A 125 -9.80 -5.37 20.36
N TRP A 126 -8.48 -5.61 20.38
CA TRP A 126 -7.49 -4.60 20.02
C TRP A 126 -7.65 -4.13 18.57
N LEU A 127 -7.71 -5.05 17.60
CA LEU A 127 -7.86 -4.67 16.18
C LEU A 127 -9.21 -4.01 15.88
N CYS A 128 -10.22 -4.19 16.74
CA CYS A 128 -11.51 -3.51 16.68
C CYS A 128 -11.60 -2.23 17.53
N SER A 129 -10.53 -1.85 18.22
CA SER A 129 -10.47 -0.61 19.00
C SER A 129 -10.40 0.61 18.08
N ASP A 130 -10.94 1.74 18.55
CA ASP A 130 -10.79 3.04 17.90
C ASP A 130 -9.33 3.53 17.92
N GLN A 131 -8.58 3.17 18.96
CA GLN A 131 -7.14 3.44 19.12
C GLN A 131 -6.25 2.62 18.19
N CYS A 132 -6.75 1.55 17.57
CA CYS A 132 -5.94 0.76 16.65
C CYS A 132 -5.85 1.44 15.28
N GLU A 133 -4.62 1.78 14.89
CA GLU A 133 -4.33 2.37 13.59
C GLU A 133 -4.01 1.33 12.51
N VAL A 134 -3.81 0.08 12.90
CA VAL A 134 -3.39 -1.00 12.00
C VAL A 134 -4.52 -1.36 11.02
N SER A 135 -4.18 -1.44 9.74
CA SER A 135 -5.04 -1.98 8.68
C SER A 135 -4.19 -2.80 7.72
N GLY A 136 -4.79 -3.82 7.11
CA GLY A 136 -4.13 -4.58 6.07
C GLY A 136 -3.25 -5.73 6.54
N GLN A 137 -3.32 -6.12 7.81
CA GLN A 137 -2.36 -7.04 8.42
C GLN A 137 -2.95 -8.41 8.76
N ILE A 138 -2.07 -9.41 8.87
CA ILE A 138 -2.42 -10.77 9.24
C ILE A 138 -1.74 -11.11 10.57
N PHE A 139 -2.51 -11.61 11.54
CA PHE A 139 -1.98 -11.98 12.85
C PHE A 139 -2.30 -13.43 13.21
N ASN A 140 -1.31 -14.19 13.64
CA ASN A 140 -1.51 -15.43 14.39
C ASN A 140 -1.86 -15.06 15.83
N ALA A 141 -2.85 -15.72 16.41
CA ALA A 141 -3.26 -15.52 17.80
C ALA A 141 -3.79 -16.83 18.38
N GLY A 142 -3.28 -17.22 19.55
CA GLY A 142 -3.77 -18.38 20.31
C GLY A 142 -2.71 -18.91 21.27
N MET A 143 -3.13 -19.65 22.29
CA MET A 143 -2.23 -20.25 23.29
C MET A 143 -1.34 -19.24 24.04
N GLY A 144 -1.73 -17.96 24.07
CA GLY A 144 -0.94 -16.88 24.65
C GLY A 144 0.15 -16.32 23.75
N TYR A 145 0.29 -16.84 22.52
CA TYR A 145 1.24 -16.37 21.53
C TYR A 145 0.55 -15.53 20.45
N TYR A 146 1.23 -14.47 20.05
CA TYR A 146 0.78 -13.53 19.02
C TYR A 146 1.96 -13.21 18.10
N SER A 147 1.76 -13.33 16.79
CA SER A 147 2.77 -12.97 15.81
C SER A 147 2.11 -12.42 14.54
N ARG A 148 2.86 -11.64 13.77
CA ARG A 148 2.42 -11.16 12.47
C ARG A 148 2.84 -12.15 11.39
N ALA A 149 1.93 -12.43 10.45
CA ALA A 149 2.24 -13.11 9.20
C ALA A 149 2.15 -12.08 8.06
N ALA A 150 2.99 -12.22 7.04
CA ALA A 150 3.08 -11.26 5.94
C ALA A 150 3.39 -11.96 4.62
N ILE A 151 2.99 -11.32 3.51
CA ILE A 151 3.46 -11.66 2.17
C ILE A 151 4.66 -10.76 1.90
N MET A 152 5.80 -11.39 1.61
CA MET A 152 7.06 -10.71 1.36
C MET A 152 7.49 -10.94 -0.08
N THR A 153 8.12 -9.94 -0.68
CA THR A 153 8.71 -10.01 -2.03
C THR A 153 10.22 -9.88 -1.89
N GLY A 154 10.96 -10.86 -2.39
CA GLY A 154 12.42 -10.82 -2.51
C GLY A 154 12.88 -9.84 -3.59
N ARG A 155 14.20 -9.60 -3.68
CA ARG A 155 14.77 -8.71 -4.68
C ARG A 155 14.44 -9.17 -6.11
N THR A 156 14.24 -8.22 -7.02
CA THR A 156 14.08 -8.52 -8.45
C THR A 156 15.43 -8.82 -9.08
N VAL A 157 15.49 -9.85 -9.92
CA VAL A 157 16.69 -10.21 -10.69
C VAL A 157 16.39 -9.94 -12.16
N ALA A 158 17.12 -8.98 -12.76
CA ALA A 158 17.02 -8.70 -14.19
C ALA A 158 17.65 -9.85 -14.99
N LEU A 159 16.90 -10.37 -15.96
CA LEU A 159 17.35 -11.40 -16.90
C LEU A 159 17.08 -10.92 -18.33
N GLY A 160 18.01 -11.23 -19.24
CA GLY A 160 17.98 -10.67 -20.60
C GLY A 160 18.44 -9.21 -20.66
N ASP A 161 18.34 -8.62 -21.85
CA ASP A 161 18.58 -7.21 -22.13
C ASP A 161 17.61 -6.71 -23.22
N ASN A 162 17.77 -5.46 -23.69
CA ASN A 162 16.87 -4.88 -24.69
C ASN A 162 16.82 -5.66 -26.02
N ASP A 163 17.86 -6.43 -26.32
CA ASP A 163 18.02 -7.15 -27.58
C ASP A 163 17.82 -8.67 -27.40
N ASN A 164 17.89 -9.19 -26.17
CA ASN A 164 17.80 -10.61 -25.85
C ASN A 164 16.78 -10.89 -24.75
N LEU A 165 15.72 -11.62 -25.11
CA LEU A 165 14.72 -12.09 -24.14
C LEU A 165 15.32 -13.18 -23.21
N PRO A 166 14.92 -13.21 -21.94
CA PRO A 166 15.37 -14.24 -21.01
C PRO A 166 14.91 -15.64 -21.44
N THR A 167 15.80 -16.62 -21.31
CA THR A 167 15.53 -18.04 -21.59
C THR A 167 15.27 -18.83 -20.30
N PRO A 168 14.65 -20.03 -20.37
CA PRO A 168 14.58 -20.95 -19.22
C PRO A 168 15.95 -21.27 -18.61
N GLU A 169 16.99 -21.35 -19.45
CA GLU A 169 18.37 -21.59 -19.03
C GLU A 169 18.93 -20.41 -18.21
N ASP A 170 18.60 -19.17 -18.57
CA ASP A 170 18.99 -17.98 -17.80
C ASP A 170 18.32 -17.97 -16.42
N ILE A 171 17.03 -18.33 -16.35
CA ILE A 171 16.29 -18.47 -15.09
C ILE A 171 16.96 -19.54 -14.21
N HIS A 172 17.26 -20.71 -14.77
CA HIS A 172 17.92 -21.78 -14.03
C HIS A 172 19.32 -21.37 -13.53
N LYS A 173 20.11 -20.69 -14.37
CA LYS A 173 21.43 -20.18 -13.99
C LYS A 173 21.37 -19.15 -12.86
N LYS A 174 20.26 -18.43 -12.74
CA LYS A 174 20.01 -17.40 -11.72
C LYS A 174 19.02 -17.83 -10.63
N TRP A 175 18.73 -19.12 -10.53
CA TRP A 175 17.68 -19.64 -9.65
C TRP A 175 17.88 -19.27 -8.18
N ASP A 176 19.11 -19.38 -7.67
CA ASP A 176 19.43 -19.02 -6.28
C ASP A 176 19.28 -17.52 -6.02
N ASP A 177 19.63 -16.67 -7.01
CA ASP A 177 19.46 -15.22 -6.90
C ASP A 177 17.96 -14.84 -6.85
N ILE A 178 17.13 -15.53 -7.66
CA ILE A 178 15.67 -15.32 -7.74
C ILE A 178 14.97 -15.77 -6.45
N ASN A 179 15.42 -16.86 -5.84
CA ASN A 179 14.85 -17.39 -4.60
C ASN A 179 15.42 -16.74 -3.33
N ASN A 180 16.35 -15.79 -3.46
CA ASN A 180 16.92 -15.12 -2.31
C ASN A 180 15.91 -14.17 -1.65
N MET A 181 15.62 -14.40 -0.37
CA MET A 181 14.70 -13.60 0.45
C MET A 181 15.42 -12.65 1.43
N GLU A 182 16.76 -12.55 1.35
CA GLU A 182 17.50 -11.51 2.05
C GLU A 182 17.05 -10.12 1.57
N GLY A 183 16.68 -9.25 2.50
CA GLY A 183 16.12 -7.94 2.18
C GLY A 183 14.68 -7.98 1.64
N ALA A 184 13.97 -9.10 1.74
CA ALA A 184 12.59 -9.17 1.29
C ALA A 184 11.70 -8.16 2.05
N LYS A 185 10.76 -7.56 1.32
CA LYS A 185 9.93 -6.46 1.81
C LYS A 185 8.44 -6.72 1.65
N GLU A 186 7.66 -6.02 2.45
CA GLU A 186 6.21 -6.02 2.33
C GLU A 186 5.76 -4.93 1.36
N LEU A 187 4.87 -5.30 0.45
CA LEU A 187 4.32 -4.37 -0.54
C LEU A 187 2.86 -4.11 -0.20
N TYR A 188 2.53 -2.84 0.03
CA TYR A 188 1.24 -2.46 0.59
C TYR A 188 0.09 -2.67 -0.39
N ASP A 189 0.30 -2.36 -1.66
CA ASP A 189 -0.69 -2.45 -2.73
C ASP A 189 -0.05 -2.84 -4.07
N LEU A 190 -0.89 -2.95 -5.11
CA LEU A 190 -0.48 -3.32 -6.45
C LEU A 190 0.49 -2.32 -7.08
N ASN A 191 0.34 -1.02 -6.81
CA ASN A 191 1.19 0.01 -7.41
C ASN A 191 2.60 -0.07 -6.81
N ALA A 192 2.72 -0.27 -5.50
CA ALA A 192 4.00 -0.54 -4.85
C ALA A 192 4.67 -1.78 -5.44
N ALA A 193 3.90 -2.85 -5.66
CA ALA A 193 4.43 -4.07 -6.28
C ALA A 193 4.89 -3.88 -7.72
N MET A 194 4.17 -3.08 -8.51
CA MET A 194 4.55 -2.79 -9.88
C MET A 194 5.79 -1.90 -9.97
N MET A 195 5.88 -0.88 -9.11
CA MET A 195 7.06 -0.01 -9.03
C MET A 195 8.29 -0.79 -8.60
N ASP A 196 8.15 -1.69 -7.63
CA ASP A 196 9.25 -2.56 -7.20
C ASP A 196 9.81 -3.39 -8.36
N LEU A 197 8.92 -4.00 -9.14
CA LEU A 197 9.32 -4.80 -10.30
C LEU A 197 9.98 -3.95 -11.39
N LEU A 198 9.40 -2.79 -11.73
CA LEU A 198 9.90 -1.91 -12.79
C LEU A 198 11.26 -1.28 -12.45
N THR A 199 11.53 -1.08 -11.16
CA THR A 199 12.80 -0.51 -10.68
C THR A 199 13.84 -1.60 -10.39
N GLY A 200 13.54 -2.88 -10.64
CA GLY A 200 14.46 -3.98 -10.41
C GLY A 200 14.75 -4.21 -8.93
N GLY A 201 13.81 -3.91 -8.04
CA GLY A 201 14.06 -4.03 -6.61
C GLY A 201 15.03 -2.98 -6.07
N ALA A 202 15.29 -1.89 -6.81
CA ALA A 202 16.09 -0.75 -6.36
C ALA A 202 15.40 0.09 -5.26
N SER A 203 14.64 -0.59 -4.39
CA SER A 203 14.40 -0.15 -3.03
C SER A 203 14.91 -1.27 -2.12
N ASP A 204 16.19 -1.19 -1.75
CA ASP A 204 16.64 -1.21 -0.35
C ASP A 204 18.10 -1.71 -0.20
N THR A 205 19.07 -0.83 -0.47
CA THR A 205 20.25 -0.65 0.40
C THR A 205 20.55 0.82 0.60
N ALA A 206 19.49 1.56 0.85
CA ALA A 206 19.55 2.77 1.60
C ALA A 206 18.29 2.72 2.49
N GLU A 207 18.43 2.65 3.83
CA GLU A 207 17.79 3.74 4.59
C GLU A 207 18.00 4.93 3.70
N PRO A 208 16.97 5.64 3.19
CA PRO A 208 17.19 6.73 2.26
C PRO A 208 18.37 7.43 2.85
N GLU A 209 19.50 7.43 2.12
CA GLU A 209 20.74 7.89 2.69
C GLU A 209 20.29 9.18 3.36
N LYS A 210 20.64 9.39 4.61
CA LYS A 210 20.68 10.78 5.04
C LYS A 210 21.72 11.48 4.13
N ALA A 211 21.51 11.60 2.81
CA ALA A 211 21.23 12.89 2.27
C ALA A 211 20.34 13.57 3.30
N ASP A 212 21.00 14.39 4.11
CA ASP A 212 20.38 15.37 4.97
C ASP A 212 19.27 16.10 4.19
N THR A 213 18.12 15.47 4.07
CA THR A 213 16.86 16.07 3.63
C THR A 213 16.02 16.41 4.85
N ALA A 214 16.61 16.26 6.04
CA ALA A 214 16.21 16.95 7.26
C ALA A 214 16.13 18.48 7.06
N ASP A 215 16.71 19.04 5.99
CA ASP A 215 16.75 20.50 5.80
C ASP A 215 16.41 21.01 4.38
N ILE A 216 15.86 20.22 3.45
CA ILE A 216 15.37 20.83 2.18
C ILE A 216 14.07 21.59 2.47
N SER A 217 14.19 22.90 2.54
CA SER A 217 13.07 23.83 2.65
C SER A 217 12.52 24.18 1.25
N PRO A 218 11.29 24.70 1.16
CA PRO A 218 10.79 25.25 -0.11
C PRO A 218 11.73 26.29 -0.74
N LYS A 219 12.43 27.08 0.08
CA LYS A 219 13.42 28.05 -0.38
C LYS A 219 14.55 27.39 -1.17
N ASP A 220 15.08 26.28 -0.69
CA ASP A 220 16.18 25.57 -1.37
C ASP A 220 15.74 25.04 -2.73
N VAL A 221 14.50 24.54 -2.82
CA VAL A 221 13.89 24.12 -4.09
C VAL A 221 13.82 25.28 -5.08
N PHE A 222 13.35 26.46 -4.64
CA PHE A 222 13.25 27.65 -5.49
C PHE A 222 14.62 28.19 -5.92
N GLU A 223 15.65 28.08 -5.07
CA GLU A 223 17.03 28.45 -5.42
C GLU A 223 17.65 27.49 -6.45
N MET A 224 17.23 26.22 -6.47
CA MET A 224 17.69 25.21 -7.42
C MET A 224 16.91 25.21 -8.76
N MET A 225 15.69 25.75 -8.79
CA MET A 225 14.83 25.75 -9.99
C MET A 225 15.46 26.33 -11.26
N PRO A 226 16.26 27.43 -11.23
CA PRO A 226 16.95 27.92 -12.43
C PRO A 226 17.95 26.91 -13.02
N GLN A 227 18.55 26.06 -12.18
CA GLN A 227 19.50 25.03 -12.61
C GLN A 227 18.78 23.80 -13.19
N ALA A 228 17.59 23.50 -12.67
CA ALA A 228 16.73 22.41 -13.13
C ALA A 228 15.93 22.75 -14.40
N PHE A 229 15.98 24.00 -14.86
CA PHE A 229 15.21 24.51 -15.99
C PHE A 229 15.76 24.01 -17.34
N LYS A 230 14.86 23.73 -18.29
CA LYS A 230 15.17 23.31 -19.67
C LYS A 230 14.86 24.42 -20.66
N PRO A 231 15.85 25.23 -21.08
CA PRO A 231 15.64 26.33 -22.03
C PRO A 231 14.96 25.89 -23.33
N GLU A 232 15.34 24.73 -23.85
CA GLU A 232 14.86 24.21 -25.14
C GLU A 232 13.36 23.84 -25.08
N ALA A 233 12.89 23.41 -23.91
CA ALA A 233 11.49 23.08 -23.66
C ALA A 233 10.61 24.33 -23.48
N ALA A 234 11.23 25.49 -23.27
CA ALA A 234 10.58 26.78 -23.00
C ALA A 234 10.46 27.69 -24.24
N ALA A 235 10.82 27.20 -25.43
CA ALA A 235 10.69 27.95 -26.67
C ALA A 235 9.21 28.35 -26.91
N GLY A 236 8.95 29.66 -27.01
CA GLY A 236 7.60 30.20 -27.20
C GLY A 236 6.70 30.15 -25.96
N VAL A 237 7.25 29.85 -24.78
CA VAL A 237 6.52 29.81 -23.51
C VAL A 237 6.73 31.11 -22.74
N ASP A 238 5.62 31.80 -22.44
CA ASP A 238 5.55 32.92 -21.50
C ASP A 238 4.53 32.55 -20.41
N VAL A 239 5.04 32.27 -19.20
CA VAL A 239 4.24 31.80 -18.07
C VAL A 239 4.85 32.26 -16.75
N VAL A 240 3.99 32.62 -15.81
CA VAL A 240 4.37 32.94 -14.43
C VAL A 240 3.63 31.99 -13.50
N PHE A 241 4.38 31.09 -12.85
CA PHE A 241 3.87 30.17 -11.84
C PHE A 241 3.98 30.82 -10.47
N GLN A 242 2.85 31.10 -9.81
CA GLN A 242 2.83 31.52 -8.41
C GLN A 242 2.71 30.29 -7.52
N TYR A 243 3.46 30.27 -6.43
CA TYR A 243 3.39 29.30 -5.36
C TYR A 243 3.01 30.03 -4.07
N VAL A 244 2.01 29.51 -3.37
CA VAL A 244 1.60 29.97 -2.04
C VAL A 244 1.61 28.75 -1.13
N LEU A 245 2.66 28.64 -0.33
CA LEU A 245 2.91 27.48 0.50
C LEU A 245 2.56 27.80 1.95
N ASP A 246 1.62 27.04 2.52
CA ASP A 246 1.20 27.19 3.92
C ASP A 246 2.08 26.33 4.83
N GLY A 247 2.48 26.87 5.99
CA GLY A 247 3.33 26.16 6.96
C GLY A 247 4.57 26.94 7.42
N PRO A 248 5.28 26.41 8.44
CA PRO A 248 6.39 27.11 9.11
C PRO A 248 7.60 27.37 8.22
N ARG A 249 7.76 26.60 7.12
CA ARG A 249 8.82 26.77 6.11
C ARG A 249 8.24 27.24 4.76
N GLY A 250 6.96 27.55 4.73
CA GLY A 250 6.24 28.02 3.56
C GLY A 250 6.53 29.48 3.21
N GLY A 251 5.67 30.06 2.40
CA GLY A 251 5.80 31.42 1.90
C GLY A 251 5.32 31.57 0.46
N GLU A 252 5.51 32.77 -0.07
CA GLU A 252 5.09 33.15 -1.41
C GLU A 252 6.32 33.22 -2.32
N TRP A 253 6.23 32.57 -3.47
CA TRP A 253 7.29 32.51 -4.47
C TRP A 253 6.68 32.53 -5.86
N TYR A 254 7.38 33.09 -6.83
CA TYR A 254 6.98 32.96 -8.22
C TYR A 254 8.14 32.63 -9.13
N VAL A 255 7.81 31.89 -10.19
CA VAL A 255 8.74 31.45 -11.24
C VAL A 255 8.23 31.99 -12.56
N ALA A 256 8.96 32.94 -13.13
CA ALA A 256 8.67 33.52 -14.43
C ALA A 256 9.55 32.85 -15.49
N VAL A 257 8.90 32.25 -16.49
CA VAL A 257 9.56 31.67 -17.66
C VAL A 257 9.21 32.51 -18.87
N LYS A 258 10.24 33.12 -19.48
CA LYS A 258 10.10 33.96 -20.67
C LYS A 258 11.37 33.96 -21.49
N ASP A 259 11.26 33.95 -22.81
CA ASP A 259 12.40 33.99 -23.73
C ASP A 259 13.46 32.91 -23.44
N GLN A 260 13.00 31.71 -23.08
CA GLN A 260 13.86 30.58 -22.67
C GLN A 260 14.76 30.89 -21.45
N LYS A 261 14.30 31.80 -20.58
CA LYS A 261 14.93 32.09 -19.29
C LYS A 261 13.95 31.81 -18.16
N CYS A 262 14.49 31.34 -17.05
CA CYS A 262 13.76 31.13 -15.81
C CYS A 262 14.26 32.13 -14.77
N GLU A 263 13.33 32.86 -14.15
CA GLU A 263 13.59 33.76 -13.05
C GLU A 263 12.72 33.36 -11.86
N VAL A 264 13.35 33.21 -10.69
CA VAL A 264 12.68 32.84 -9.45
C VAL A 264 12.81 33.98 -8.46
N ARG A 265 11.69 34.39 -7.84
CA ARG A 265 11.68 35.44 -6.82
C ARG A 265 10.76 35.05 -5.66
N SER A 266 11.09 35.56 -4.47
CA SER A 266 10.19 35.53 -3.32
C SER A 266 9.14 36.65 -3.40
N GLY A 267 7.95 36.37 -2.89
CA GLY A 267 6.78 37.24 -2.90
C GLY A 267 5.72 36.86 -3.96
N MET A 268 4.80 37.80 -4.18
CA MET A 268 3.70 37.66 -5.12
C MET A 268 4.04 38.28 -6.47
N ALA A 269 3.74 37.57 -7.56
CA ALA A 269 3.77 38.15 -8.89
C ALA A 269 2.57 39.09 -9.11
N ASP A 270 2.78 40.19 -9.83
CA ASP A 270 1.70 41.14 -10.16
C ASP A 270 0.59 40.49 -11.02
N LYS A 271 0.98 39.57 -11.91
CA LYS A 271 0.10 38.88 -12.87
C LYS A 271 0.51 37.42 -13.04
N PRO A 272 0.20 36.55 -12.06
CA PRO A 272 0.48 35.13 -12.20
C PRO A 272 -0.42 34.51 -13.27
N THR A 273 0.14 33.58 -14.04
CA THR A 273 -0.62 32.83 -15.04
C THR A 273 -1.44 31.72 -14.37
N CYS A 274 -0.84 31.06 -13.39
CA CYS A 274 -1.54 30.17 -12.46
C CYS A 274 -0.91 30.26 -11.08
N THR A 275 -1.70 29.90 -10.07
CA THR A 275 -1.32 29.91 -8.65
C THR A 275 -1.51 28.52 -8.07
N ILE A 276 -0.46 28.01 -7.44
CA ILE A 276 -0.36 26.68 -6.85
C ILE A 276 -0.34 26.86 -5.34
N LYS A 277 -1.35 26.31 -4.67
CA LYS A 277 -1.51 26.38 -3.22
C LYS A 277 -1.47 24.98 -2.62
N MET A 278 -0.64 24.81 -1.59
CA MET A 278 -0.54 23.58 -0.80
C MET A 278 0.26 23.87 0.47
N THR A 279 0.34 22.89 1.38
CA THR A 279 1.27 22.98 2.52
C THR A 279 2.71 22.83 2.05
N ASP A 280 3.66 23.46 2.76
CA ASP A 280 5.11 23.32 2.55
C ASP A 280 5.56 21.85 2.55
N ASP A 281 5.06 21.02 3.45
CA ASP A 281 5.37 19.59 3.53
C ASP A 281 4.89 18.82 2.27
N ASN A 282 3.66 19.06 1.82
CA ASN A 282 3.16 18.45 0.58
C ASN A 282 3.91 18.93 -0.65
N PHE A 283 4.39 20.19 -0.67
CA PHE A 283 5.24 20.70 -1.74
C PHE A 283 6.55 19.94 -1.83
N ILE A 284 7.25 19.77 -0.70
CA ILE A 284 8.48 18.96 -0.67
C ILE A 284 8.20 17.52 -1.08
N ARG A 285 7.10 16.93 -0.63
CA ARG A 285 6.72 15.56 -1.04
C ARG A 285 6.42 15.47 -2.53
N LEU A 286 5.78 16.47 -3.12
CA LEU A 286 5.45 16.50 -4.54
C LEU A 286 6.72 16.63 -5.40
N ILE A 287 7.62 17.54 -5.03
CA ILE A 287 8.89 17.74 -5.74
C ILE A 287 9.80 16.52 -5.62
N THR A 288 9.86 15.88 -4.43
CA THR A 288 10.67 14.67 -4.21
C THR A 288 10.02 13.39 -4.74
N GLY A 289 8.90 13.47 -5.45
CA GLY A 289 8.19 12.32 -6.01
C GLY A 289 7.49 11.41 -4.98
N LYS A 290 7.40 11.85 -3.72
CA LYS A 290 6.71 11.15 -2.61
C LYS A 290 5.21 11.45 -2.54
N LEU A 291 4.70 12.35 -3.38
CA LEU A 291 3.28 12.68 -3.51
C LEU A 291 2.94 12.81 -5.00
N ASP A 292 1.97 12.03 -5.45
CA ASP A 292 1.48 12.08 -6.82
C ASP A 292 0.66 13.37 -7.06
N PRO A 293 0.94 14.15 -8.12
CA PRO A 293 0.24 15.41 -8.39
C PRO A 293 -1.28 15.25 -8.62
N MET A 294 -1.70 14.15 -9.27
CA MET A 294 -3.12 13.90 -9.53
C MET A 294 -3.85 13.51 -8.25
N GLN A 295 -3.21 12.71 -7.40
CA GLN A 295 -3.71 12.38 -6.07
C GLN A 295 -3.89 13.65 -5.24
N ALA A 296 -2.86 14.50 -5.13
CA ALA A 296 -2.89 15.73 -4.36
C ALA A 296 -3.97 16.70 -4.86
N PHE A 297 -4.16 16.82 -6.17
CA PHE A 297 -5.22 17.67 -6.74
C PHE A 297 -6.61 17.13 -6.41
N SER A 298 -6.80 15.81 -6.53
CA SER A 298 -8.10 15.17 -6.27
C SER A 298 -8.52 15.17 -4.79
N SER A 299 -7.55 15.17 -3.86
CA SER A 299 -7.79 15.24 -2.42
C SER A 299 -8.02 16.66 -1.91
N GLY A 300 -7.69 17.68 -2.71
CA GLY A 300 -7.71 19.08 -2.32
C GLY A 300 -6.43 19.56 -1.62
N ASP A 301 -5.41 18.70 -1.52
CA ASP A 301 -4.10 19.04 -0.94
C ASP A 301 -3.25 19.91 -1.87
N LEU A 302 -3.54 19.86 -3.18
CA LEU A 302 -3.03 20.76 -4.22
C LEU A 302 -4.20 21.52 -4.84
N VAL A 303 -4.20 22.83 -4.70
CA VAL A 303 -5.17 23.72 -5.33
C VAL A 303 -4.46 24.52 -6.41
N VAL A 304 -4.99 24.50 -7.64
CA VAL A 304 -4.49 25.31 -8.76
C VAL A 304 -5.56 26.31 -9.18
N GLU A 305 -5.22 27.59 -9.13
CA GLU A 305 -6.07 28.70 -9.60
C GLU A 305 -5.48 29.32 -10.87
N GLY A 306 -6.32 29.87 -11.75
CA GLY A 306 -5.89 30.44 -13.04
C GLY A 306 -5.84 29.40 -14.17
N ASP A 307 -4.80 29.46 -15.01
CA ASP A 307 -4.66 28.55 -16.17
C ASP A 307 -4.06 27.20 -15.75
N ILE A 308 -4.95 26.25 -15.43
CA ILE A 308 -4.60 24.88 -15.01
C ILE A 308 -3.84 24.12 -16.11
N MET A 309 -4.14 24.36 -17.39
CA MET A 309 -3.41 23.67 -18.46
C MET A 309 -1.95 24.12 -18.49
N LYS A 310 -1.68 25.39 -18.21
CA LYS A 310 -0.31 25.89 -18.11
C LYS A 310 0.43 25.38 -16.89
N SER A 311 -0.23 25.04 -15.77
CA SER A 311 0.46 24.45 -14.61
C SER A 311 1.09 23.09 -14.94
N GLN A 312 0.55 22.34 -15.90
CA GLN A 312 1.15 21.07 -16.36
C GLN A 312 2.48 21.27 -17.09
N LEU A 313 2.79 22.48 -17.55
CA LEU A 313 4.08 22.77 -18.18
C LEU A 313 5.27 22.64 -17.22
N ILE A 314 5.05 22.69 -15.90
CA ILE A 314 6.11 22.60 -14.89
C ILE A 314 6.93 21.32 -15.07
N GLU A 315 6.29 20.17 -15.27
CA GLU A 315 6.98 18.88 -15.47
C GLU A 315 7.80 18.84 -16.76
N LYS A 316 7.38 19.61 -17.77
CA LYS A 316 8.09 19.72 -19.05
C LYS A 316 9.27 20.69 -18.96
N LEU A 317 9.09 21.79 -18.24
CA LEU A 317 10.04 22.90 -18.15
C LEU A 317 11.17 22.64 -17.14
N PHE A 318 10.96 21.76 -16.16
CA PHE A 318 11.94 21.49 -15.09
C PHE A 318 12.21 19.99 -14.93
N THR A 319 13.45 19.60 -14.63
CA THR A 319 13.78 18.26 -14.09
C THR A 319 14.05 18.40 -12.60
N LEU A 320 13.01 18.20 -11.78
CA LEU A 320 13.11 18.32 -10.32
C LEU A 320 13.23 16.95 -9.62
N LYS A 321 13.61 15.91 -10.37
CA LYS A 321 13.80 14.54 -9.87
C LYS A 321 15.23 14.31 -9.40
#